data_AF-A0A7S3VLF3-F1
#
_entry.id   AF-A0A7S3VLF3-F1
#
_cell.length_a   1.000
_cell.length_b   1.000
_cell.length_c   1.000
_cell.angle_alpha   90.00
_cell.angle_beta   90.00
_cell.angle_gamma   90.00
#
_symmetry.space_group_name_H-M   'P 1'
#
loop_
_entity.id
_entity.type
_entity.pdbx_description
1 polymer ?
#
loop_
_entity_poly.entity_id
_entity_poly.type
_entity_poly.pdbx_seq_one_letter_code
_entity_poly.pdbx_strand_id
1 'polypeptide(L)'
;MLSANTQKTLMRELKALQDQPPEGIRVVFNEHNLADVQAELDGPQGTPYENGLFRIRLSVGADYPTSPPKGFFATKIFHPNVSPSGEICVNVLKKDWTPETGLKHVLVVVRCLLIEPNPDSALNEEAGRLLQEDYEEFAGHARLMTSIHAQARRPGPLTTSGGNTSANNIAAGSRGSGGVGESGKQNVVGADGIGSPALKKAKSEAGSVQGGGVKAAPAASKVKKSLKRL
;
A
#
# COMPACT_ATOMS: atom_id res chain seq x y z
N MET A 1 2.37 17.41 25.36
CA MET A 1 0.96 17.53 24.92
C MET A 1 0.90 18.52 23.76
N LEU A 2 -0.13 18.47 22.91
CA LEU A 2 -0.39 19.51 21.91
C LEU A 2 -0.79 20.82 22.59
N SER A 3 -0.52 21.97 21.96
CA SER A 3 -1.00 23.27 22.45
C SER A 3 -2.51 23.43 22.26
N ALA A 4 -3.16 24.27 23.08
CA ALA A 4 -4.59 24.55 22.93
C ALA A 4 -4.94 25.15 21.55
N ASN A 5 -4.04 25.98 21.00
CA ASN A 5 -4.17 26.52 19.64
C ASN A 5 -4.08 25.40 18.59
N THR A 6 -3.12 24.49 18.73
CA THR A 6 -2.98 23.30 17.88
C THR A 6 -4.24 22.44 17.93
N GLN A 7 -4.78 22.15 19.12
CA GLN A 7 -6.03 21.38 19.28
C GLN A 7 -7.22 22.06 18.57
N LYS A 8 -7.40 23.37 18.74
CA LYS A 8 -8.46 24.14 18.07
C LYS A 8 -8.32 24.12 16.55
N THR A 9 -7.10 24.23 16.04
CA THR A 9 -6.78 24.12 14.61
C THR A 9 -7.13 22.73 14.06
N LEU A 10 -6.71 21.66 14.75
CA LEU A 10 -7.01 20.27 14.35
C LEU A 10 -8.51 19.98 14.37
N MET A 11 -9.25 20.38 15.41
CA MET A 11 -10.71 20.20 15.45
C MET A 11 -11.40 20.84 14.24
N ARG A 12 -11.00 22.06 13.86
CA ARG A 12 -11.52 22.78 12.69
C ARG A 12 -11.18 22.05 11.38
N GLU A 13 -9.96 21.54 11.23
CA GLU A 13 -9.53 20.83 10.02
C GLU A 13 -10.17 19.44 9.89
N LEU A 14 -10.27 18.69 10.98
CA LEU A 14 -10.99 17.42 11.03
C LEU A 14 -12.47 17.60 10.68
N LYS A 15 -13.11 18.64 11.22
CA LYS A 15 -14.48 19.00 10.85
C LYS A 15 -14.59 19.37 9.36
N ALA A 16 -13.68 20.19 8.83
CA ALA A 16 -13.69 20.53 7.40
C ALA A 16 -13.50 19.30 6.49
N LEU A 17 -12.69 18.32 6.91
CA LEU A 17 -12.51 17.05 6.21
C LEU A 17 -13.72 16.12 6.30
N GLN A 18 -14.49 16.19 7.38
CA GLN A 18 -15.73 15.43 7.54
C GLN A 18 -16.91 16.08 6.77
N ASP A 19 -17.01 17.41 6.80
CA ASP A 19 -18.05 18.17 6.10
C ASP A 19 -17.81 18.19 4.56
N GLN A 20 -16.53 18.18 4.13
CA GLN A 20 -16.13 18.22 2.71
C GLN A 20 -14.94 17.27 2.43
N PRO A 21 -15.18 15.94 2.44
CA PRO A 21 -14.16 14.94 2.18
C PRO A 21 -13.59 15.06 0.76
N PRO A 22 -12.25 14.97 0.57
CA PRO A 22 -11.64 14.83 -0.75
C PRO A 22 -12.07 13.52 -1.42
N GLU A 23 -12.00 13.47 -2.75
CA GLU A 23 -12.29 12.26 -3.52
C GLU A 23 -11.43 11.07 -3.08
N GLY A 24 -12.07 9.95 -2.73
CA GLY A 24 -11.40 8.75 -2.28
C GLY A 24 -10.75 8.85 -0.90
N ILE A 25 -11.13 9.83 -0.05
CA ILE A 25 -10.55 10.04 1.27
C ILE A 25 -11.65 10.16 2.33
N ARG A 26 -11.61 9.32 3.37
CA ARG A 26 -12.52 9.38 4.53
C ARG A 26 -11.72 9.47 5.82
N VAL A 27 -11.94 10.50 6.62
CA VAL A 27 -11.30 10.62 7.95
C VAL A 27 -12.11 9.85 8.98
N VAL A 28 -11.42 9.10 9.84
CA VAL A 28 -11.97 8.40 11.00
C VAL A 28 -11.73 9.28 12.23
N PHE A 29 -12.80 9.80 12.81
CA PHE A 29 -12.72 10.74 13.93
C PHE A 29 -12.42 10.00 15.25
N ASN A 30 -11.42 10.49 15.99
CA ASN A 30 -11.04 9.98 17.30
C ASN A 30 -11.14 11.12 18.34
N GLU A 31 -12.24 11.15 19.09
CA GLU A 31 -12.53 12.17 20.09
C GLU A 31 -11.55 12.14 21.29
N HIS A 32 -10.93 10.99 21.55
CA HIS A 32 -10.04 10.80 22.70
C HIS A 32 -8.59 11.21 22.41
N ASN A 33 -8.16 11.25 21.14
CA ASN A 33 -6.80 11.61 20.78
C ASN A 33 -6.70 12.34 19.43
N LEU A 34 -6.84 13.67 19.47
CA LEU A 34 -6.67 14.55 18.30
C LEU A 34 -5.26 14.53 17.69
N ALA A 35 -4.26 13.98 18.39
CA ALA A 35 -2.90 13.86 17.85
C ALA A 35 -2.70 12.61 16.97
N ASP A 36 -3.65 11.67 16.99
CA ASP A 36 -3.64 10.45 16.18
C ASP A 36 -4.84 10.46 15.21
N VAL A 37 -4.63 11.09 14.06
CA VAL A 37 -5.68 11.22 13.03
C VAL A 37 -5.63 9.99 12.14
N GLN A 38 -6.76 9.30 11.98
CA GLN A 38 -6.86 8.13 11.12
C GLN A 38 -7.68 8.46 9.88
N ALA A 39 -7.35 7.85 8.75
CA ALA A 39 -8.11 7.98 7.52
C ALA A 39 -8.09 6.68 6.71
N GLU A 40 -9.09 6.51 5.85
CA GLU A 40 -9.13 5.49 4.82
C GLU A 40 -9.00 6.15 3.44
N LEU A 41 -8.13 5.60 2.60
CA LEU A 41 -7.89 6.03 1.23
C LEU A 41 -8.37 4.94 0.26
N ASP A 42 -9.22 5.32 -0.68
CA ASP A 42 -9.59 4.47 -1.81
C ASP A 42 -8.48 4.53 -2.86
N GLY A 43 -7.98 3.35 -3.24
CA GLY A 43 -6.94 3.16 -4.24
C GLY A 43 -7.34 3.76 -5.60
N PRO A 44 -6.54 4.68 -6.18
CA PRO A 44 -6.92 5.36 -7.42
C PRO A 44 -7.08 4.41 -8.61
N GLN A 45 -8.02 4.73 -9.50
CA GLN A 45 -8.25 3.97 -10.74
C GLN A 45 -7.05 4.03 -11.69
N GLY A 46 -6.82 2.95 -12.43
CA GLY A 46 -5.68 2.80 -13.33
C GLY A 46 -4.35 2.55 -12.63
N THR A 47 -4.33 2.38 -11.31
CA THR A 47 -3.10 2.11 -10.53
C THR A 47 -3.06 0.66 -10.04
N PRO A 48 -1.88 0.12 -9.69
CA PRO A 48 -1.76 -1.19 -9.03
C PRO A 48 -2.50 -1.30 -7.68
N TYR A 49 -2.96 -0.18 -7.14
CA TYR A 49 -3.66 -0.07 -5.85
C TYR A 49 -5.19 0.00 -6.00
N GLU A 50 -5.71 0.04 -7.24
CA GLU A 50 -7.15 0.15 -7.53
C GLU A 50 -7.97 -0.92 -6.79
N ASN A 51 -9.17 -0.55 -6.34
CA ASN A 51 -10.08 -1.36 -5.52
C ASN A 51 -9.55 -1.69 -4.10
N GLY A 52 -8.34 -1.23 -3.75
CA GLY A 52 -7.81 -1.23 -2.40
C GLY A 52 -8.42 -0.15 -1.50
N LEU A 53 -8.50 -0.44 -0.22
CA LEU A 53 -8.87 0.44 0.88
C LEU A 53 -7.71 0.48 1.88
N PHE A 54 -6.97 1.59 1.89
CA PHE A 54 -5.77 1.75 2.68
C PHE A 54 -6.03 2.58 3.92
N ARG A 55 -5.85 1.98 5.09
CA ARG A 55 -5.86 2.72 6.36
C ARG A 55 -4.53 3.41 6.57
N ILE A 56 -4.60 4.70 6.86
CA ILE A 56 -3.46 5.53 7.19
C ILE A 56 -3.66 6.24 8.53
N ARG A 57 -2.55 6.61 9.15
CA ARG A 57 -2.47 7.26 10.46
C ARG A 57 -1.50 8.44 10.36
N LEU A 58 -1.97 9.63 10.70
CA LEU A 58 -1.17 10.85 10.79
C LEU A 58 -0.92 11.17 12.27
N SER A 59 0.35 11.12 12.67
CA SER A 59 0.80 11.44 14.02
C SER A 59 1.20 12.91 14.08
N VAL A 60 0.40 13.73 14.76
CA VAL A 60 0.64 15.17 14.90
C VAL A 60 1.69 15.42 15.98
N GLY A 61 2.82 16.03 15.59
CA GLY A 61 3.92 16.38 16.47
C GLY A 61 3.71 17.69 17.24
N ALA A 62 4.63 18.01 18.15
CA ALA A 62 4.64 19.28 18.87
C ALA A 62 4.88 20.48 17.95
N ASP A 63 5.62 20.28 16.85
CA ASP A 63 5.99 21.32 15.87
C ASP A 63 4.89 21.61 14.83
N TYR A 64 3.71 21.00 14.95
CA TYR A 64 2.59 21.27 14.04
C TYR A 64 1.91 22.62 14.37
N PRO A 65 1.64 23.50 13.38
CA PRO A 65 1.68 23.26 11.93
C PRO A 65 2.98 23.67 11.20
N THR A 66 4.04 24.09 11.91
CA THR A 66 5.33 24.44 11.29
C THR A 66 5.93 23.29 10.48
N SER A 67 5.76 22.05 10.95
CA SER A 67 6.05 20.82 10.20
C SER A 67 4.80 19.98 9.97
N PRO A 68 4.74 19.21 8.86
CA PRO A 68 3.65 18.26 8.61
C PRO A 68 3.64 17.14 9.67
N PRO A 69 2.48 16.52 9.93
CA PRO A 69 2.42 15.30 10.74
C PRO A 69 3.18 14.14 10.09
N LYS A 70 3.64 13.19 10.89
CA LYS A 70 4.23 11.95 10.37
C LYS A 70 3.14 11.02 9.85
N GLY A 71 3.23 10.59 8.60
CA GLY A 71 2.28 9.67 7.98
C GLY A 71 2.72 8.20 8.07
N PHE A 72 1.76 7.31 8.32
CA PHE A 72 1.97 5.86 8.34
C PHE A 72 0.81 5.14 7.64
N PHE A 73 1.11 4.14 6.82
CA PHE A 73 0.15 3.13 6.39
C PHE A 73 -0.03 2.07 7.48
N ALA A 74 -1.26 1.92 7.98
CA ALA A 74 -1.67 0.81 8.84
C ALA A 74 -2.05 -0.44 8.02
N THR A 75 -2.57 -0.24 6.80
CA THR A 75 -2.70 -1.31 5.80
C THR A 75 -1.33 -1.59 5.18
N LYS A 76 -0.83 -2.84 5.22
CA LYS A 76 0.42 -3.21 4.53
C LYS A 76 0.31 -2.93 3.03
N ILE A 77 1.35 -2.32 2.46
CA ILE A 77 1.42 -1.88 1.07
C ILE A 77 2.83 -2.12 0.52
N PHE A 78 2.95 -2.43 -0.77
CA PHE A 78 4.22 -2.42 -1.49
C PHE A 78 4.29 -1.14 -2.32
N HIS A 79 5.08 -0.17 -1.88
CA HIS A 79 5.14 1.17 -2.45
C HIS A 79 6.53 1.78 -2.22
N PRO A 80 7.15 2.48 -3.20
CA PRO A 80 8.52 3.01 -3.09
C PRO A 80 8.71 3.91 -1.86
N ASN A 81 7.85 4.92 -1.68
CA ASN A 81 7.96 5.91 -0.60
C ASN A 81 7.44 5.45 0.78
N VAL A 82 7.16 4.16 0.97
CA VAL A 82 6.64 3.61 2.24
C VAL A 82 7.61 2.55 2.76
N SER A 83 8.05 2.68 4.01
CA SER A 83 8.94 1.71 4.64
C SER A 83 8.23 0.37 4.93
N PRO A 84 8.98 -0.72 5.21
CA PRO A 84 8.37 -1.99 5.65
C PRO A 84 7.54 -1.91 6.94
N SER A 85 7.73 -0.88 7.77
CA SER A 85 6.92 -0.59 8.96
C SER A 85 5.71 0.32 8.69
N GLY A 86 5.51 0.73 7.43
CA GLY A 86 4.42 1.60 6.98
C GLY A 86 4.73 3.10 7.05
N GLU A 87 5.91 3.54 7.50
CA GLU A 87 6.24 4.98 7.57
C GLU A 87 6.35 5.59 6.17
N ILE A 88 5.70 6.74 5.96
CA ILE A 88 5.69 7.47 4.70
C ILE A 88 6.85 8.47 4.68
N CYS A 89 7.58 8.53 3.57
CA CYS A 89 8.74 9.41 3.44
C CYS A 89 8.41 10.90 3.70
N VAL A 90 9.01 11.45 4.77
CA VAL A 90 8.79 12.84 5.21
C VAL A 90 9.16 13.88 4.14
N ASN A 91 10.10 13.57 3.24
CA ASN A 91 10.47 14.46 2.15
C ASN A 91 9.33 14.69 1.17
N VAL A 92 8.47 13.68 0.96
CA VAL A 92 7.26 13.86 0.14
C VAL A 92 6.21 14.68 0.90
N LEU A 93 5.99 14.40 2.20
CA LEU A 93 5.01 15.12 3.00
C LEU A 93 5.38 16.60 3.27
N LYS A 94 6.66 16.96 3.09
CA LYS A 94 7.18 18.34 3.17
C LYS A 94 7.12 19.08 1.85
N LYS A 95 6.95 18.39 0.71
CA LYS A 95 6.87 19.03 -0.61
C LYS A 95 5.62 19.90 -0.63
N ASP A 96 5.81 21.19 -0.92
CA ASP A 96 4.75 22.21 -0.97
C ASP A 96 3.94 22.38 0.34
N TRP A 97 4.48 21.92 1.49
CA TRP A 97 3.88 22.13 2.80
C TRP A 97 3.97 23.60 3.23
N THR A 98 2.84 24.17 3.64
CA THR A 98 2.79 25.41 4.44
C THR A 98 1.88 25.19 5.65
N PRO A 99 2.05 25.94 6.75
CA PRO A 99 1.21 25.80 7.95
C PRO A 99 -0.30 25.96 7.71
N GLU A 100 -0.69 26.55 6.59
CA GLU A 100 -2.08 26.80 6.18
C GLU A 100 -2.71 25.66 5.38
N THR A 101 -1.92 24.73 4.81
CA THR A 101 -2.46 23.65 3.95
C THR A 101 -3.10 22.51 4.75
N GLY A 102 -2.58 22.25 5.95
CA GLY A 102 -3.20 21.40 6.97
C GLY A 102 -3.31 19.92 6.60
N LEU A 103 -4.06 19.17 7.41
CA LEU A 103 -4.26 17.72 7.27
C LEU A 103 -4.78 17.32 5.88
N LYS A 104 -5.64 18.15 5.27
CA LYS A 104 -6.24 17.87 3.95
C LYS A 104 -5.19 17.74 2.86
N HIS A 105 -4.19 18.61 2.86
CA HIS A 105 -3.10 18.55 1.88
C HIS A 105 -2.27 17.27 2.05
N VAL A 106 -1.91 16.90 3.28
CA VAL A 106 -1.16 15.65 3.57
C VAL A 106 -1.91 14.43 3.04
N LEU A 107 -3.21 14.32 3.32
CA LEU A 107 -4.04 13.20 2.86
C LEU A 107 -4.09 13.12 1.32
N VAL A 108 -4.23 14.26 0.65
CA VAL A 108 -4.23 14.35 -0.82
C VAL A 108 -2.86 13.95 -1.39
N VAL A 109 -1.74 14.46 -0.84
CA VAL A 109 -0.37 14.10 -1.25
C VAL A 109 -0.13 12.59 -1.11
N VAL A 110 -0.60 11.96 -0.03
CA VAL A 110 -0.49 10.51 0.16
C VAL A 110 -1.33 9.72 -0.86
N ARG A 111 -2.51 10.21 -1.25
CA ARG A 111 -3.29 9.58 -2.34
C ARG A 111 -2.63 9.79 -3.71
N CYS A 112 -2.05 10.97 -3.97
CA CYS A 112 -1.32 11.24 -5.22
C CYS A 112 -0.06 10.36 -5.37
N LEU A 113 0.63 10.02 -4.27
CA LEU A 113 1.74 9.05 -4.29
C LEU A 113 1.35 7.69 -4.87
N LEU A 114 0.12 7.23 -4.63
CA LEU A 114 -0.39 5.97 -5.19
C LEU A 114 -0.57 6.04 -6.72
N ILE A 115 -0.62 7.24 -7.31
CA ILE A 115 -0.68 7.47 -8.76
C ILE A 115 0.73 7.65 -9.32
N GLU A 116 1.53 8.51 -8.68
CA GLU A 116 2.88 8.88 -9.11
C GLU A 116 3.86 8.76 -7.94
N PRO A 117 4.49 7.59 -7.73
CA PRO A 117 5.52 7.40 -6.72
C PRO A 117 6.78 8.22 -7.03
N ASN A 118 7.47 8.70 -6.01
CA ASN A 118 8.71 9.46 -6.17
C ASN A 118 9.96 8.57 -5.98
N PRO A 119 10.71 8.19 -7.03
CA PRO A 119 11.88 7.32 -6.90
C PRO A 119 13.00 7.94 -6.05
N ASP A 120 13.20 9.26 -6.10
CA ASP A 120 14.25 9.99 -5.36
C ASP A 120 14.05 9.97 -3.83
N SER A 121 12.94 9.41 -3.35
CA SER A 121 12.56 9.36 -1.93
C SER A 121 12.06 7.98 -1.53
N ALA A 122 12.56 6.93 -2.18
CA ALA A 122 12.24 5.54 -1.85
C ALA A 122 12.72 5.17 -0.43
N LEU A 123 11.84 4.53 0.35
CA LEU A 123 12.12 3.86 1.63
C LEU A 123 12.04 2.33 1.50
N ASN A 124 11.44 1.84 0.41
CA ASN A 124 11.49 0.45 -0.02
C ASN A 124 12.32 0.39 -1.30
N GLU A 125 13.59 0.00 -1.15
CA GLU A 125 14.58 -0.04 -2.21
C GLU A 125 14.15 -0.93 -3.38
N GLU A 126 13.56 -2.10 -3.09
CA GLU A 126 13.10 -3.03 -4.12
C GLU A 126 11.90 -2.50 -4.91
N ALA A 127 10.92 -1.87 -4.22
CA ALA A 127 9.82 -1.20 -4.91
C ALA A 127 10.32 -0.02 -5.75
N GLY A 128 11.31 0.74 -5.27
CA GLY A 128 11.93 1.86 -5.99
C GLY A 128 12.77 1.40 -7.20
N ARG A 129 13.44 0.26 -7.10
CA ARG A 129 14.18 -0.38 -8.19
C ARG A 129 13.24 -0.90 -9.27
N LEU A 130 12.26 -1.73 -8.89
CA LEU A 130 11.29 -2.29 -9.84
C LEU A 130 10.50 -1.17 -10.56
N LEU A 131 10.09 -0.10 -9.88
CA LEU A 131 9.43 1.04 -10.54
C LEU A 131 10.22 1.61 -11.74
N GLN A 132 11.55 1.59 -11.67
CA GLN A 132 12.45 2.14 -12.69
C GLN A 132 12.90 1.10 -13.72
N GLU A 133 13.05 -0.17 -13.33
CA GLU A 133 13.62 -1.24 -14.15
C GLU A 133 12.55 -2.17 -14.78
N ASP A 134 11.48 -2.49 -14.06
CA ASP A 134 10.39 -3.37 -14.50
C ASP A 134 9.06 -2.98 -13.83
N TYR A 135 8.31 -2.11 -14.50
CA TYR A 135 7.03 -1.61 -14.01
C TYR A 135 5.96 -2.71 -13.89
N GLU A 136 5.99 -3.77 -14.72
CA GLU A 136 4.97 -4.82 -14.63
C GLU A 136 5.21 -5.74 -13.44
N GLU A 137 6.46 -6.04 -13.09
CA GLU A 137 6.80 -6.76 -11.87
C GLU A 137 6.51 -5.91 -10.62
N PHE A 138 6.82 -4.61 -10.65
CA PHE A 138 6.39 -3.66 -9.61
C PHE A 138 4.87 -3.69 -9.42
N ALA A 139 4.12 -3.55 -10.51
CA ALA A 139 2.67 -3.54 -10.50
C ALA A 139 2.10 -4.91 -10.09
N GLY A 140 2.75 -6.02 -10.45
CA GLY A 140 2.42 -7.37 -10.01
C GLY A 140 2.47 -7.49 -8.48
N HIS A 141 3.59 -7.11 -7.87
CA HIS A 141 3.76 -7.09 -6.42
C HIS A 141 2.78 -6.14 -5.71
N ALA A 142 2.57 -4.94 -6.24
CA ALA A 142 1.64 -3.97 -5.68
C ALA A 142 0.17 -4.44 -5.77
N ARG A 143 -0.25 -5.03 -6.90
CA ARG A 143 -1.59 -5.65 -7.07
C ARG A 143 -1.79 -6.80 -6.09
N LEU A 144 -0.80 -7.70 -5.95
CA LEU A 144 -0.84 -8.82 -5.01
C LEU A 144 -1.03 -8.32 -3.57
N MET A 145 -0.17 -7.40 -3.11
CA MET A 145 -0.25 -6.85 -1.76
C MET A 145 -1.55 -6.09 -1.49
N THR A 146 -2.04 -5.33 -2.47
CA THR A 146 -3.36 -4.67 -2.42
C THR A 146 -4.48 -5.70 -2.23
N SER A 147 -4.49 -6.77 -3.04
CA SER A 147 -5.50 -7.83 -2.96
C SER A 147 -5.48 -8.64 -1.66
N ILE A 148 -4.34 -8.73 -0.95
CA ILE A 148 -4.24 -9.46 0.32
C ILE A 148 -4.58 -8.56 1.51
N HIS A 149 -4.11 -7.31 1.51
CA HIS A 149 -4.11 -6.45 2.70
C HIS A 149 -5.09 -5.28 2.65
N ALA A 150 -5.41 -4.78 1.46
CA ALA A 150 -6.26 -3.61 1.27
C ALA A 150 -7.70 -3.96 0.88
N GLN A 151 -8.16 -5.20 1.05
CA GLN A 151 -9.58 -5.49 0.84
C GLN A 151 -10.44 -4.73 1.84
N ALA A 152 -11.35 -3.89 1.34
CA ALA A 152 -12.45 -3.41 2.15
C ALA A 152 -13.22 -4.63 2.68
N ARG A 153 -13.28 -4.80 4.01
CA ARG A 153 -14.16 -5.82 4.61
C ARG A 153 -15.60 -5.43 4.31
N ARG A 154 -16.12 -5.90 3.17
CA ARG A 154 -17.56 -5.95 2.92
C ARG A 154 -18.20 -6.68 4.10
N PRO A 155 -19.17 -6.09 4.80
CA PRO A 155 -20.08 -6.87 5.61
C PRO A 155 -20.81 -7.81 4.65
N GLY A 156 -20.37 -9.07 4.59
CA GLY A 156 -21.06 -10.09 3.80
C GLY A 156 -22.47 -10.31 4.36
N PRO A 157 -23.47 -10.63 3.52
CA PRO A 157 -24.76 -11.06 4.03
C PRO A 157 -24.56 -12.26 4.96
N LEU A 158 -25.15 -12.22 6.15
CA LEU A 158 -25.17 -13.33 7.10
C LEU A 158 -25.90 -14.53 6.46
N THR A 159 -25.15 -15.50 5.95
CA THR A 159 -25.71 -16.74 5.41
C THR A 159 -25.28 -17.96 6.22
N THR A 160 -26.29 -18.57 6.85
CA THR A 160 -26.40 -19.99 7.24
C THR A 160 -25.37 -20.58 8.21
N SER A 161 -25.82 -20.89 9.44
CA SER A 161 -26.02 -22.29 9.87
C SER A 161 -26.50 -22.35 11.34
N GLY A 162 -27.80 -22.51 11.53
CA GLY A 162 -28.42 -22.84 12.82
C GLY A 162 -29.36 -24.02 12.62
N GLY A 163 -28.91 -25.22 13.00
CA GLY A 163 -29.67 -26.45 12.78
C GLY A 163 -30.88 -26.57 13.70
N ASN A 164 -32.05 -26.78 13.12
CA ASN A 164 -33.24 -27.20 13.86
C ASN A 164 -33.14 -28.70 14.19
N THR A 165 -32.98 -29.06 15.47
CA THR A 165 -33.48 -30.35 15.97
C THR A 165 -33.89 -30.26 17.44
N SER A 166 -35.19 -30.31 17.72
CA SER A 166 -35.70 -30.74 19.03
C SER A 166 -37.15 -31.25 18.89
N ALA A 167 -37.40 -32.48 19.33
CA ALA A 167 -38.70 -33.20 19.36
C ALA A 167 -39.36 -33.49 17.98
N ASN A 168 -40.12 -34.58 17.75
CA ASN A 168 -40.61 -35.62 18.66
C ASN A 168 -41.02 -36.94 17.93
N ASN A 169 -41.25 -38.01 18.72
CA ASN A 169 -42.16 -39.16 18.48
C ASN A 169 -41.87 -40.30 17.46
N ILE A 170 -41.50 -41.46 18.04
CA ILE A 170 -42.13 -42.81 17.93
C ILE A 170 -43.17 -43.05 16.81
N ALA A 171 -42.92 -44.02 15.92
CA ALA A 171 -43.84 -45.13 15.56
C ALA A 171 -43.17 -46.22 14.70
N ALA A 172 -43.69 -47.45 14.78
CA ALA A 172 -43.19 -48.72 14.24
C ALA A 172 -43.23 -48.90 12.69
N GLY A 173 -42.48 -49.90 12.17
CA GLY A 173 -42.94 -50.64 10.96
C GLY A 173 -41.91 -51.27 10.00
N SER A 174 -41.57 -52.56 10.21
CA SER A 174 -41.53 -53.62 9.17
C SER A 174 -40.67 -53.52 7.87
N ARG A 175 -39.67 -54.44 7.75
CA ARG A 175 -39.18 -55.15 6.52
C ARG A 175 -38.50 -54.30 5.41
N GLY A 176 -37.47 -54.76 4.68
CA GLY A 176 -36.67 -56.01 4.74
C GLY A 176 -35.68 -56.17 3.56
N SER A 177 -34.74 -57.13 3.68
CA SER A 177 -33.95 -57.85 2.64
C SER A 177 -33.07 -57.15 1.57
N GLY A 178 -31.78 -57.54 1.55
CA GLY A 178 -30.94 -57.73 0.34
C GLY A 178 -30.31 -56.49 -0.34
N GLY A 179 -29.14 -56.54 -0.97
CA GLY A 179 -28.14 -57.63 -1.04
C GLY A 179 -26.90 -57.24 -1.88
N VAL A 180 -25.72 -57.67 -1.41
CA VAL A 180 -24.53 -58.22 -2.13
C VAL A 180 -24.07 -57.63 -3.49
N GLY A 181 -22.78 -57.24 -3.53
CA GLY A 181 -21.85 -57.51 -4.65
C GLY A 181 -21.19 -56.30 -5.34
N GLU A 182 -20.04 -56.41 -6.04
CA GLU A 182 -18.81 -57.21 -5.85
C GLU A 182 -17.69 -56.78 -6.87
N SER A 183 -16.50 -56.41 -6.37
CA SER A 183 -15.15 -56.52 -7.02
C SER A 183 -14.76 -55.76 -8.32
N GLY A 184 -13.43 -55.69 -8.55
CA GLY A 184 -12.74 -55.27 -9.79
C GLY A 184 -11.68 -54.17 -9.55
N LYS A 185 -10.39 -54.42 -9.26
CA LYS A 185 -9.28 -54.95 -10.11
C LYS A 185 -9.10 -54.15 -11.44
N GLN A 186 -7.91 -53.75 -11.92
CA GLN A 186 -6.48 -53.97 -11.61
C GLN A 186 -5.65 -52.78 -12.24
N ASN A 187 -4.49 -52.34 -11.71
CA ASN A 187 -3.09 -52.70 -12.10
C ASN A 187 -2.73 -52.33 -13.59
N VAL A 188 -1.58 -51.76 -14.02
CA VAL A 188 -0.13 -51.99 -13.75
C VAL A 188 0.80 -50.89 -14.39
N VAL A 189 2.07 -50.76 -13.91
CA VAL A 189 3.35 -50.26 -14.55
C VAL A 189 3.39 -48.89 -15.31
N GLY A 190 4.50 -48.14 -15.50
CA GLY A 190 5.97 -48.30 -15.27
C GLY A 190 6.76 -47.95 -16.56
N ALA A 191 8.00 -47.39 -16.59
CA ALA A 191 8.95 -46.89 -15.58
C ALA A 191 10.06 -46.00 -16.25
N ASP A 192 11.02 -45.44 -15.47
CA ASP A 192 12.33 -44.81 -15.86
C ASP A 192 12.29 -43.51 -16.72
N GLY A 193 13.16 -42.49 -16.60
CA GLY A 193 14.62 -42.40 -16.36
C GLY A 193 15.29 -41.99 -17.70
N ILE A 194 16.17 -40.98 -17.89
CA ILE A 194 17.35 -40.44 -17.17
C ILE A 194 17.77 -39.11 -17.88
N GLY A 195 18.52 -38.20 -17.24
CA GLY A 195 19.58 -37.43 -17.95
C GLY A 195 19.66 -35.91 -17.81
N SER A 196 20.56 -35.42 -16.95
CA SER A 196 21.15 -34.06 -17.05
C SER A 196 22.29 -34.02 -18.09
N PRO A 197 22.79 -32.84 -18.47
CA PRO A 197 24.09 -32.45 -17.91
C PRO A 197 24.25 -30.94 -17.60
N ALA A 198 25.21 -30.63 -16.73
CA ALA A 198 25.61 -29.27 -16.37
C ALA A 198 26.89 -28.82 -17.12
N LEU A 199 27.08 -27.51 -17.33
CA LEU A 199 28.37 -26.98 -17.82
C LEU A 199 28.80 -25.64 -17.16
N LYS A 200 29.79 -25.76 -16.27
CA LYS A 200 30.97 -24.90 -16.02
C LYS A 200 30.88 -23.40 -15.68
N LYS A 201 31.64 -23.05 -14.63
CA LYS A 201 32.12 -21.71 -14.23
C LYS A 201 33.05 -21.07 -15.28
N ALA A 202 33.12 -19.74 -15.26
CA ALA A 202 34.31 -18.94 -15.59
C ALA A 202 34.54 -17.86 -14.50
N LYS A 203 35.78 -17.46 -14.27
CA LYS A 203 36.20 -16.54 -13.18
C LYS A 203 37.55 -15.88 -13.50
N SER A 204 37.55 -14.59 -13.83
CA SER A 204 38.70 -13.65 -13.91
C SER A 204 38.21 -12.32 -14.51
N GLU A 205 38.84 -11.15 -14.37
CA GLU A 205 39.84 -10.64 -13.42
C GLU A 205 39.74 -9.09 -13.35
N ALA A 206 40.48 -8.46 -12.44
CA ALA A 206 40.46 -7.00 -12.28
C ALA A 206 41.33 -6.28 -13.34
N GLY A 207 40.92 -5.07 -13.72
CA GLY A 207 41.72 -4.15 -14.54
C GLY A 207 41.64 -2.72 -13.99
N SER A 208 42.72 -2.27 -13.34
CA SER A 208 42.86 -0.92 -12.79
C SER A 208 43.73 -0.07 -13.70
N VAL A 209 43.30 1.15 -14.05
CA VAL A 209 44.17 2.18 -14.65
C VAL A 209 43.84 3.54 -14.01
N GLN A 210 44.89 4.25 -13.60
CA GLN A 210 44.84 5.57 -12.94
C GLN A 210 45.06 6.72 -13.93
N GLY A 211 44.67 7.94 -13.52
CA GLY A 211 45.11 9.22 -14.09
C GLY A 211 44.00 9.97 -14.84
N GLY A 212 43.77 11.27 -14.61
CA GLY A 212 44.39 12.22 -13.68
C GLY A 212 43.57 13.53 -13.64
N GLY A 213 43.99 14.51 -12.83
CA GLY A 213 43.34 15.85 -12.79
C GLY A 213 43.39 16.59 -14.14
N VAL A 214 42.73 17.74 -14.33
CA VAL A 214 42.63 18.88 -13.40
C VAL A 214 41.52 19.89 -13.78
N LYS A 215 41.08 20.66 -12.76
CA LYS A 215 40.61 22.07 -12.79
C LYS A 215 39.24 22.45 -13.43
N ALA A 216 38.34 22.85 -12.52
CA ALA A 216 37.72 24.19 -12.40
C ALA A 216 36.83 24.78 -13.52
N ALA A 217 35.69 25.32 -13.08
CA ALA A 217 34.71 26.07 -13.88
C ALA A 217 35.22 27.44 -14.38
N PRO A 218 34.45 28.10 -15.26
CA PRO A 218 33.76 29.31 -14.77
C PRO A 218 32.25 29.35 -15.08
N ALA A 219 31.58 30.34 -14.48
CA ALA A 219 30.14 30.55 -14.56
C ALA A 219 29.73 31.63 -15.59
N ALA A 220 28.43 31.98 -15.60
CA ALA A 220 27.71 32.97 -16.42
C ALA A 220 27.14 32.40 -17.76
N SER A 221 26.00 32.86 -18.29
CA SER A 221 25.12 33.99 -17.90
C SER A 221 23.65 33.81 -18.32
N LYS A 222 22.79 34.55 -17.59
CA LYS A 222 21.37 34.88 -17.83
C LYS A 222 20.90 34.86 -19.29
N VAL A 223 19.75 34.21 -19.54
CA VAL A 223 18.79 34.65 -20.57
C VAL A 223 17.44 34.95 -19.91
N LYS A 224 17.12 36.25 -19.79
CA LYS A 224 15.73 36.69 -19.60
C LYS A 224 15.15 36.93 -20.99
N LYS A 225 13.97 36.36 -21.30
CA LYS A 225 13.19 36.81 -22.45
C LYS A 225 11.74 37.02 -22.02
N SER A 226 11.38 38.28 -21.82
CA SER A 226 10.00 38.70 -21.64
C SER A 226 9.20 38.41 -22.91
N LEU A 227 7.98 37.91 -22.76
CA LEU A 227 6.94 38.09 -23.78
C LEU A 227 5.71 38.71 -23.10
N LYS A 228 5.33 39.90 -23.57
CA LYS A 228 4.12 40.61 -23.15
C LYS A 228 3.03 40.38 -24.20
N ARG A 229 1.79 40.25 -23.73
CA ARG A 229 0.53 40.50 -24.47
C ARG A 229 0.31 39.68 -25.75
N LEU A 230 -0.63 38.75 -25.68
CA LEU A 230 -2.02 39.06 -26.03
C LEU A 230 -2.95 38.45 -24.96
#